data_AF-A0A4Q6BSR7-F1
#
_entry.id   AF-A0A4Q6BSR7-F1
#
_cell.length_a   1.000
_cell.length_b   1.000
_cell.length_c   1.000
_cell.angle_alpha   90.00
_cell.angle_beta   90.00
_cell.angle_gamma   90.00
#
_symmetry.space_group_name_H-M   'P 1'
#
loop_
_entity.id
_entity.type
_entity.pdbx_description
1 polymer ?
#
loop_
_entity_poly.entity_id
_entity_poly.type
_entity_poly.pdbx_seq_one_letter_code
_entity_poly.pdbx_strand_id
1 'polypeptide(L)'
;MQSNEQMFLQKLSDAELLFDTREAIKAEREATSIVVKYFREISARELYLKHACSSLFQFATEKLGYCAASAQARINAMELVVALPEVEKQIESGELSLTAAAKVQSFFRAEKRAKKSYSDKQKLDVVSL
;
A
#
# COMPACT_ATOMS: atom_id res chain seq x y z
N MET A 1 18.20 -32.79 4.14
CA MET A 1 18.60 -32.06 5.36
C MET A 1 17.58 -30.96 5.55
N GLN A 2 16.87 -30.91 6.67
CA GLN A 2 15.99 -29.77 6.95
C GLN A 2 16.84 -28.52 7.16
N SER A 3 16.37 -27.36 6.71
CA SER A 3 17.06 -26.09 6.93
C SER A 3 17.00 -25.69 8.42
N ASN A 4 17.96 -24.88 8.89
CA ASN A 4 17.93 -24.33 10.26
C ASN A 4 16.63 -23.56 10.55
N GLU A 5 16.07 -22.91 9.53
CA GLU A 5 14.78 -22.22 9.59
C GLU A 5 13.62 -23.21 9.83
N GLN A 6 13.59 -24.31 9.09
CA GLN A 6 12.56 -25.34 9.27
C GLN A 6 12.63 -25.98 10.66
N MET A 7 13.83 -26.22 11.18
CA MET A 7 14.02 -26.73 12.55
C MET A 7 13.62 -25.73 13.64
N PHE A 8 13.74 -24.42 13.38
CA PHE A 8 13.27 -23.39 14.31
C PHE A 8 11.74 -23.32 14.35
N LEU A 9 11.09 -23.29 13.18
CA LEU A 9 9.63 -23.24 13.09
C LEU A 9 8.96 -24.46 13.73
N GLN A 10 9.56 -25.65 13.61
CA GLN A 10 9.06 -26.88 14.23
C GLN A 10 9.15 -26.90 15.76
N LYS A 11 9.89 -25.96 16.38
CA LYS A 11 9.99 -25.83 17.84
C LYS A 11 8.96 -24.89 18.45
N LEU A 12 8.30 -24.07 17.63
CA LEU A 12 7.22 -23.20 18.09
C LEU A 12 6.00 -24.04 18.44
N SER A 13 5.37 -23.75 19.57
CA SER A 13 4.02 -24.23 19.84
C SER A 13 3.01 -23.60 18.88
N ASP A 14 1.85 -24.22 18.72
CA ASP A 14 0.76 -23.68 17.89
C ASP A 14 0.38 -22.25 18.32
N ALA A 15 0.38 -21.99 19.63
CA ALA A 15 0.07 -20.67 20.18
C ALA A 15 1.12 -19.61 19.81
N GLU A 16 2.42 -19.95 19.92
CA GLU A 16 3.52 -19.06 19.54
C GLU A 16 3.51 -18.80 18.03
N LEU A 17 3.36 -19.84 17.22
CA LEU A 17 3.32 -19.69 15.76
C LEU A 17 2.17 -18.77 15.32
N LEU A 18 0.98 -18.93 15.90
CA LEU A 18 -0.16 -18.07 15.60
C LEU A 18 0.02 -16.64 16.12
N PHE A 19 0.69 -16.46 17.27
CA PHE A 19 1.01 -15.13 17.80
C PHE A 19 2.01 -14.40 16.90
N ASP A 20 3.15 -15.05 16.61
CA ASP A 20 4.22 -14.49 15.78
C ASP A 20 3.74 -14.17 14.36
N THR A 21 2.85 -15.01 13.81
CA THR A 21 2.22 -14.74 12.51
C THR A 21 1.41 -13.43 12.53
N ARG A 22 0.67 -13.14 13.61
CA ARG A 22 -0.10 -11.89 13.71
C ARG A 22 0.81 -10.67 13.84
N GLU A 23 1.90 -10.80 14.58
CA GLU A 23 2.90 -9.73 14.71
C GLU A 23 3.62 -9.48 13.38
N ALA A 24 3.96 -10.55 12.63
CA ALA A 24 4.52 -10.43 11.28
C ALA A 24 3.55 -9.69 10.33
N ILE A 25 2.26 -10.04 10.34
CA ILE A 25 1.23 -9.35 9.52
C ILE A 25 1.10 -7.87 9.93
N LYS A 26 1.26 -7.53 11.21
CA LYS A 26 1.29 -6.14 11.66
C LYS A 26 2.50 -5.40 11.10
N ALA A 27 3.69 -5.99 11.19
CA ALA A 27 4.91 -5.43 10.62
C ALA A 27 4.82 -5.26 9.09
N GLU A 28 4.19 -6.21 8.38
CA GLU A 28 3.93 -6.10 6.94
C GLU A 28 3.06 -4.88 6.60
N ARG A 29 2.01 -4.62 7.39
CA ARG A 29 1.12 -3.46 7.22
C ARG A 29 1.87 -2.15 7.49
N GLU A 30 2.63 -2.08 8.57
CA GLU A 30 3.43 -0.91 8.93
C GLU A 30 4.47 -0.60 7.84
N ALA A 31 5.24 -1.60 7.41
CA ALA A 31 6.21 -1.46 6.32
C ALA A 31 5.54 -1.00 5.02
N THR A 32 4.35 -1.53 4.71
CA THR A 32 3.58 -1.12 3.54
C THR A 32 3.12 0.34 3.64
N SER A 33 2.67 0.79 4.80
CA SER A 33 2.31 2.20 5.04
C SER A 33 3.53 3.13 4.83
N ILE A 34 4.71 2.74 5.32
CA ILE A 34 5.96 3.47 5.07
C ILE A 34 6.27 3.59 3.58
N VAL A 35 6.11 2.51 2.81
CA VAL A 35 6.31 2.54 1.35
C VAL A 35 5.35 3.55 0.69
N VAL A 36 4.09 3.61 1.10
CA VAL A 36 3.11 4.59 0.59
C VAL A 36 3.57 6.03 0.90
N LYS A 37 4.04 6.29 2.14
CA LYS A 37 4.60 7.60 2.55
C LYS A 37 5.82 7.97 1.69
N TYR A 38 6.71 7.03 1.40
CA TYR A 38 7.88 7.26 0.56
C TYR A 38 7.52 7.46 -0.91
N PHE A 39 6.54 6.71 -1.44
CA PHE A 39 6.06 6.91 -2.80
C PHE A 39 5.50 8.32 -3.00
N ARG A 40 4.81 8.87 -1.99
CA ARG A 40 4.36 10.28 -2.00
C ARG A 40 5.54 11.24 -2.17
N GLU A 41 6.59 11.07 -1.38
CA GLU A 41 7.76 11.95 -1.41
C GLU A 41 8.60 11.77 -2.69
N ILE A 42 8.78 10.52 -3.15
CA ILE A 42 9.47 10.20 -4.41
C ILE A 42 8.72 10.84 -5.58
N SER A 43 7.38 10.80 -5.56
CA SER A 43 6.54 11.44 -6.57
C SER A 43 6.69 12.96 -6.53
N ALA A 44 6.61 13.57 -5.35
CA ALA A 44 6.69 15.02 -5.18
C ALA A 44 8.04 15.60 -5.59
N ARG A 45 9.13 14.86 -5.35
CA ARG A 45 10.51 15.22 -5.75
C ARG A 45 10.91 14.72 -7.14
N GLU A 46 10.00 14.03 -7.82
CA GLU A 46 10.23 13.39 -9.12
C GLU A 46 11.51 12.52 -9.16
N LEU A 47 11.85 11.84 -8.07
CA LEU A 47 13.14 11.11 -7.97
C LEU A 47 13.24 9.97 -8.99
N TYR A 48 12.11 9.44 -9.47
CA TYR A 48 12.08 8.45 -10.55
C TYR A 48 12.76 8.94 -11.84
N LEU A 49 12.76 10.25 -12.12
CA LEU A 49 13.44 10.83 -13.28
C LEU A 49 14.96 10.66 -13.19
N LYS A 50 15.53 10.74 -11.97
CA LYS A 50 16.97 10.53 -11.74
C LYS A 50 17.42 9.09 -12.00
N HIS A 51 16.47 8.17 -12.09
CA HIS A 51 16.70 6.76 -12.38
C HIS A 51 16.32 6.37 -13.82
N ALA A 52 16.18 7.35 -14.72
CA ALA A 52 15.79 7.17 -16.12
C ALA A 52 14.43 6.48 -16.30
N CYS A 53 13.51 6.67 -15.35
CA CYS A 53 12.14 6.19 -15.45
C CYS A 53 11.20 7.37 -15.77
N SER A 54 10.25 7.16 -16.67
CA SER A 54 9.26 8.16 -17.10
C SER A 54 8.11 8.37 -16.11
N SER A 55 7.97 7.47 -15.13
CA SER A 55 6.92 7.52 -14.12
C SER A 55 7.31 6.79 -12.85
N LEU A 56 6.62 7.08 -11.74
CA LEU A 56 6.73 6.33 -10.49
C LEU A 56 6.37 4.84 -10.69
N PHE A 57 5.42 4.54 -11.59
CA PHE A 57 5.07 3.16 -11.93
C PHE A 57 6.26 2.42 -12.54
N GLN A 58 6.89 2.99 -13.57
CA GLN A 58 8.06 2.40 -14.20
C GLN A 58 9.21 2.23 -13.20
N PHE A 59 9.44 3.22 -12.34
CA PHE A 59 10.44 3.13 -11.28
C PHE A 59 10.15 1.99 -10.30
N ALA A 60 8.90 1.85 -9.84
CA ALA A 60 8.49 0.79 -8.94
C ALA A 60 8.67 -0.60 -9.57
N THR A 61 8.36 -0.77 -10.86
CA THR A 61 8.47 -2.08 -11.52
C THR A 61 9.89 -2.43 -11.97
N GLU A 62 10.65 -1.47 -12.50
CA GLU A 62 11.99 -1.73 -13.06
C GLU A 62 13.12 -1.58 -12.05
N LYS A 63 12.97 -0.72 -11.04
CA LYS A 63 14.04 -0.42 -10.07
C LYS A 63 13.77 -1.01 -8.68
N LEU A 64 12.51 -1.09 -8.26
CA LEU A 64 12.13 -1.60 -6.93
C LEU A 64 11.63 -3.06 -6.94
N GLY A 65 11.54 -3.69 -8.11
CA GLY A 65 11.20 -5.11 -8.24
C GLY A 65 9.72 -5.45 -7.99
N TYR A 66 8.83 -4.45 -7.96
CA TYR A 66 7.39 -4.74 -7.86
C TYR A 66 6.85 -5.31 -9.17
N CYS A 67 5.95 -6.28 -9.08
CA CYS A 67 5.09 -6.59 -10.22
C CYS A 67 4.10 -5.43 -10.47
N ALA A 68 3.58 -5.34 -11.70
CA ALA A 68 2.68 -4.26 -12.11
C ALA A 68 1.49 -4.06 -11.15
N ALA A 69 0.83 -5.14 -10.73
CA ALA A 69 -0.32 -5.06 -9.82
C ALA A 69 0.08 -4.49 -8.44
N SER A 70 1.22 -4.93 -7.90
CA SER A 70 1.74 -4.46 -6.61
C SER A 70 2.19 -3.01 -6.64
N ALA A 71 2.81 -2.57 -7.74
CA ALA A 71 3.19 -1.19 -7.96
C ALA A 71 1.94 -0.28 -8.04
N GLN A 72 0.96 -0.66 -8.86
CA GLN A 72 -0.25 0.14 -9.04
C GLN A 72 -1.08 0.24 -7.77
N ALA A 73 -1.17 -0.83 -6.97
CA ALA A 73 -1.87 -0.80 -5.70
C ALA A 73 -1.28 0.26 -4.74
N ARG A 74 0.05 0.31 -4.62
CA ARG A 74 0.76 1.29 -3.78
C ARG A 74 0.59 2.71 -4.30
N ILE A 75 0.68 2.91 -5.62
CA ILE A 75 0.48 4.22 -6.24
C ILE A 75 -0.95 4.71 -6.03
N ASN A 76 -1.95 3.85 -6.24
CA ASN A 76 -3.35 4.22 -6.01
C ASN A 76 -3.63 4.55 -4.55
N ALA A 77 -3.11 3.76 -3.60
CA ALA A 77 -3.26 4.05 -2.18
C ALA A 77 -2.57 5.37 -1.80
N MET A 78 -1.38 5.64 -2.34
CA MET A 78 -0.66 6.90 -2.17
C MET A 78 -1.47 8.09 -2.68
N GLU A 79 -2.05 7.98 -3.87
CA GLU A 79 -2.90 9.05 -4.42
C GLU A 79 -4.17 9.28 -3.60
N LEU A 80 -4.76 8.21 -3.04
CA LEU A 80 -5.89 8.36 -2.12
C LEU A 80 -5.47 9.14 -0.87
N VAL A 81 -4.31 8.81 -0.28
CA VAL A 81 -3.76 9.52 0.88
C VAL A 81 -3.44 10.98 0.56
N VAL A 82 -2.94 11.27 -0.64
CA VAL A 82 -2.72 12.66 -1.09
C VAL A 82 -4.04 13.42 -1.20
N ALA A 83 -5.10 12.77 -1.68
CA ALA A 83 -6.42 13.37 -1.78
C ALA A 83 -7.15 13.50 -0.43
N LEU A 84 -6.93 12.54 0.48
CA LEU A 84 -7.57 12.40 1.78
C LEU A 84 -6.52 11.98 2.83
N PRO A 85 -5.79 12.93 3.43
CA PRO A 85 -4.74 12.62 4.40
C PRO A 85 -5.21 11.82 5.62
N GLU A 86 -6.50 11.88 5.95
CA GLU A 86 -7.11 11.12 7.05
C GLU A 86 -6.98 9.60 6.85
N VAL A 87 -6.93 9.14 5.60
CA VAL A 87 -6.83 7.73 5.23
C VAL A 87 -5.47 7.12 5.61
N GLU A 88 -4.43 7.94 5.74
CA GLU A 88 -3.07 7.49 6.08
C GLU A 88 -3.07 6.71 7.41
N LYS A 89 -3.79 7.23 8.42
CA LYS A 89 -3.90 6.59 9.75
C LYS A 89 -4.67 5.27 9.70
N GLN A 90 -5.70 5.17 8.86
CA GLN A 90 -6.51 3.96 8.72
C GLN A 90 -5.71 2.84 8.05
N ILE A 91 -4.83 3.19 7.10
CA ILE A 91 -3.90 2.22 6.48
C ILE A 91 -2.86 1.75 7.51
N GLU A 92 -2.34 2.67 8.32
CA GLU A 92 -1.33 2.36 9.35
C GLU A 92 -1.91 1.51 10.50
N SER A 93 -3.13 1.78 10.98
CA SER A 93 -3.81 0.93 11.98
C SER A 93 -4.31 -0.39 11.38
N GLY A 94 -4.50 -0.41 10.06
CA GLY A 94 -5.06 -1.53 9.31
C GLY A 94 -6.58 -1.63 9.34
N GLU A 95 -7.27 -0.58 9.82
CA GLU A 95 -8.71 -0.39 9.60
C GLU A 95 -9.05 -0.40 8.10
N LEU A 96 -8.17 0.17 7.27
CA LEU A 96 -8.28 0.13 5.82
C LEU A 96 -7.08 -0.59 5.22
N SER A 97 -7.31 -1.71 4.54
CA SER A 97 -6.24 -2.39 3.82
C SER A 97 -5.72 -1.57 2.63
N LEU A 98 -4.43 -1.73 2.28
CA LEU A 98 -3.85 -1.12 1.08
C LEU A 98 -4.66 -1.42 -0.18
N THR A 99 -5.13 -2.65 -0.33
CA THR A 99 -5.90 -3.09 -1.50
C THR A 99 -7.28 -2.45 -1.55
N ALA A 100 -7.94 -2.24 -0.40
CA ALA A 100 -9.19 -1.48 -0.32
C ALA A 100 -8.96 -0.02 -0.71
N ALA A 101 -7.95 0.65 -0.14
CA ALA A 101 -7.56 2.01 -0.51
C ALA A 101 -7.30 2.14 -2.02
N ALA A 102 -6.55 1.18 -2.59
CA ALA A 102 -6.25 1.16 -4.02
C ALA A 102 -7.51 1.01 -4.90
N LYS A 103 -8.48 0.20 -4.46
CA LYS A 103 -9.77 0.01 -5.16
C LYS A 103 -10.62 1.28 -5.10
N VAL A 104 -10.70 1.93 -3.95
CA VAL A 104 -11.43 3.19 -3.78
C VAL A 104 -10.87 4.27 -4.71
N GLN A 105 -9.54 4.42 -4.78
CA GLN A 105 -8.94 5.37 -5.72
C GLN A 105 -9.24 5.01 -7.18
N SER A 106 -9.22 3.72 -7.52
CA SER A 106 -9.55 3.24 -8.86
C SER A 106 -11.00 3.56 -9.23
N PHE A 107 -11.91 3.44 -8.27
CA PHE A 107 -13.31 3.83 -8.39
C PHE A 107 -13.43 5.34 -8.68
N PHE A 108 -12.80 6.21 -7.89
CA PHE A 108 -12.85 7.66 -8.15
C PHE A 108 -12.25 8.06 -9.50
N ARG A 109 -11.18 7.39 -9.94
CA ARG A 109 -10.61 7.58 -11.29
C ARG A 109 -11.61 7.17 -12.38
N ALA A 110 -12.34 6.07 -12.20
CA ALA A 110 -13.36 5.62 -13.13
C ALA A 110 -14.54 6.61 -13.20
N GLU A 111 -15.03 7.07 -12.05
CA GLU A 111 -16.12 8.05 -11.96
C GLU A 111 -15.75 9.38 -12.61
N LYS A 112 -14.52 9.87 -12.38
CA LYS A 112 -14.02 11.10 -13.02
C LYS A 112 -14.02 10.98 -14.54
N ARG A 113 -13.64 9.81 -15.09
CA ARG A 113 -13.73 9.52 -16.54
C ARG A 113 -15.18 9.49 -17.04
N ALA A 114 -16.11 9.04 -16.20
CA ALA A 114 -17.55 9.11 -16.45
C ALA A 114 -18.16 10.50 -16.19
N LYS A 115 -17.35 11.55 -16.01
CA LYS A 115 -17.76 12.93 -15.72
C LYS A 115 -18.53 13.10 -14.40
N LYS A 116 -18.38 12.17 -13.47
CA LYS A 116 -18.88 12.27 -12.09
C LYS A 116 -17.72 12.65 -11.17
N SER A 117 -17.89 13.67 -10.36
CA SER A 117 -16.89 14.12 -9.39
C SER A 117 -17.47 14.11 -7.99
N TYR A 118 -16.64 13.75 -7.02
CA TYR A 118 -16.99 13.67 -5.62
C TYR A 118 -16.20 14.74 -4.87
N SER A 119 -16.85 15.44 -3.94
CA SER A 119 -16.16 16.31 -2.98
C SER A 119 -15.35 15.45 -2.01
N ASP A 120 -14.38 16.04 -1.32
CA ASP A 120 -13.53 15.29 -0.40
C ASP A 120 -14.33 14.68 0.76
N LYS A 121 -15.39 15.36 1.21
CA LYS A 121 -16.36 14.80 2.16
C LYS A 121 -17.02 13.53 1.63
N GLN A 122 -17.53 13.56 0.40
CA GLN A 122 -18.17 12.38 -0.20
C GLN A 122 -17.19 11.23 -0.42
N LYS A 123 -15.92 11.54 -0.73
CA LYS A 123 -14.90 10.50 -0.86
C LYS A 123 -14.56 9.87 0.49
N LEU A 124 -14.48 10.66 1.56
CA LEU A 124 -14.22 10.18 2.91
C LEU A 124 -15.35 9.26 3.40
N ASP A 125 -16.61 9.59 3.08
CA ASP A 125 -17.77 8.74 3.39
C ASP A 125 -17.64 7.35 2.75
N VAL A 126 -17.11 7.24 1.52
CA VAL A 126 -16.90 5.95 0.83
C VAL A 126 -15.81 5.11 1.50
N VAL A 127 -14.80 5.77 2.10
CA VAL A 127 -13.69 5.08 2.78
C VAL A 127 -14.10 4.61 4.18
N SER A 128 -15.10 5.25 4.79
CA SER A 128 -15.52 5.00 6.18
C SER A 128 -16.66 3.97 6.32
N LEU A 129 -17.03 3.27 5.24
CA LEU A 129 -18.05 2.22 5.18
C LEU A 129 -17.42 0.82 5.31
#